data_AF-A0A6G8PVG6-F1
#
_entry.id   AF-A0A6G8PVG6-F1
#
_cell.length_a   1.000
_cell.length_b   1.000
_cell.length_c   1.000
_cell.angle_alpha   90.00
_cell.angle_beta   90.00
_cell.angle_gamma   90.00
#
_symmetry.space_group_name_H-M   'P 1'
#
loop_
_entity.id
_entity.type
_entity.pdbx_description
1 polymer ?
#
loop_
_entity_poly.entity_id
_entity_poly.type
_entity_poly.pdbx_seq_one_letter_code
_entity_poly.pdbx_strand_id
1 'polypeptide(L)'
;MSEQNVEQNIQVRRVTNVQASWTEGPERGAPGHFTIQLIMDNGAEEYVVAPTAEDAKVHIELLKRAETVYFDMTNKVLIPSNIPLG
;
A
#
# COMPACT_ATOMS: atom_id res chain seq x y z
N MET A 1 -29.96 -12.28 13.15
CA MET A 1 -28.81 -11.57 13.76
C MET A 1 -27.54 -12.00 13.03
N SER A 2 -27.23 -11.40 11.88
CA SER A 2 -26.01 -11.74 11.12
C SER A 2 -25.50 -10.61 10.22
N GLU A 3 -26.35 -9.66 9.81
CA GLU A 3 -25.94 -8.55 8.92
C GLU A 3 -25.19 -7.43 9.67
N GLN A 4 -25.50 -7.18 10.94
CA GLN A 4 -24.83 -6.14 11.75
C GLN A 4 -23.36 -6.43 12.08
N ASN A 5 -22.87 -7.66 11.92
CA ASN A 5 -21.46 -8.01 12.18
C ASN A 5 -20.55 -7.81 10.96
N VAL A 6 -21.11 -7.67 9.76
CA VAL A 6 -20.31 -7.48 8.53
C VAL A 6 -19.86 -6.03 8.39
N GLU A 7 -20.68 -5.08 8.85
CA GLU A 7 -20.35 -3.64 8.82
C GLU A 7 -19.26 -3.24 9.84
N GLN A 8 -19.01 -4.05 10.87
CA GLN A 8 -18.18 -3.64 12.02
C GLN A 8 -16.68 -3.89 11.91
N ASN A 9 -16.12 -4.44 10.82
CA ASN A 9 -14.67 -4.68 10.78
C ASN A 9 -13.99 -4.52 9.41
N ILE A 10 -14.62 -3.81 8.48
CA ILE A 10 -13.95 -3.44 7.23
C ILE A 10 -13.09 -2.19 7.51
N GLN A 11 -11.81 -2.40 7.84
CA GLN A 11 -10.84 -1.32 8.05
C GLN A 11 -10.22 -0.89 6.71
N VAL A 12 -11.05 -0.38 5.80
CA VAL A 12 -10.59 0.19 4.52
C VAL A 12 -10.35 1.68 4.72
N ARG A 13 -9.11 2.11 4.49
CA ARG A 13 -8.62 3.46 4.77
C ARG A 13 -8.15 4.13 3.49
N ARG A 14 -8.30 5.46 3.38
CA ARG A 14 -7.77 6.18 2.21
C ARG A 14 -6.28 6.38 2.41
N VAL A 15 -5.47 5.99 1.43
CA VAL A 15 -4.06 6.35 1.37
C VAL A 15 -3.95 7.81 0.96
N THR A 16 -3.37 8.61 1.85
CA THR A 16 -3.22 10.07 1.68
C THR A 16 -1.81 10.45 1.28
N ASN A 17 -0.81 9.68 1.69
CA ASN A 17 0.57 9.87 1.30
C ASN A 17 1.33 8.54 1.23
N VAL A 18 2.42 8.50 0.48
CA VAL A 18 3.25 7.30 0.29
C VAL A 18 4.72 7.68 0.40
N GLN A 19 5.50 6.89 1.15
CA GLN A 19 6.95 7.02 1.20
C GLN A 19 7.61 5.70 0.79
N ALA A 20 8.43 5.74 -0.25
CA ALA A 20 9.23 4.60 -0.67
C ALA A 20 10.65 4.74 -0.12
N SER A 21 11.22 3.65 0.38
CA SER A 21 12.61 3.61 0.82
C SER A 21 13.30 2.33 0.33
N TRP A 22 14.63 2.35 0.32
CA TRP A 22 15.46 1.22 -0.04
C TRP A 22 16.60 1.08 0.96
N THR A 23 16.86 -0.15 1.41
CA THR A 23 17.96 -0.50 2.30
C THR A 23 18.91 -1.47 1.61
N GLU A 24 20.22 -1.31 1.81
CA GLU A 24 21.22 -2.23 1.29
C GLU A 24 21.07 -3.63 1.91
N GLY A 25 21.39 -4.67 1.13
CA GLY A 25 21.39 -6.04 1.61
C GLY A 25 22.47 -6.31 2.64
N PRO A 26 22.45 -7.49 3.30
CA PRO A 26 23.39 -7.83 4.39
C PRO A 26 24.86 -7.88 3.93
N GLU A 27 25.10 -8.09 2.64
CA GLU A 27 26.44 -8.14 2.05
C GLU A 27 26.56 -7.13 0.91
N ARG A 28 27.77 -6.61 0.71
CA ARG A 28 28.04 -5.64 -0.36
C ARG A 28 27.72 -6.24 -1.73
N GLY A 29 26.78 -5.61 -2.44
CA GLY A 29 26.34 -6.07 -3.76
C GLY A 29 25.23 -7.13 -3.72
N ALA A 30 24.79 -7.56 -2.54
CA ALA A 30 23.56 -8.34 -2.40
C ALA A 30 22.34 -7.46 -2.75
N PRO A 31 21.24 -8.06 -3.22
CA PRO A 31 20.00 -7.32 -3.42
C PRO A 31 19.55 -6.63 -2.13
N GLY A 32 19.23 -5.34 -2.23
CA GLY A 32 18.61 -4.60 -1.13
C GLY A 32 17.11 -4.82 -1.05
N HIS A 33 16.49 -4.21 -0.06
CA HIS A 33 15.06 -4.32 0.21
C HIS A 33 14.34 -3.00 0.00
N PHE A 34 13.24 -3.03 -0.73
CA PHE A 34 12.34 -1.89 -0.82
C PHE A 34 11.27 -1.98 0.27
N THR A 35 10.91 -0.82 0.82
CA THR A 35 9.70 -0.67 1.63
C THR A 35 8.86 0.48 1.07
N ILE A 36 7.55 0.33 1.19
CA ILE A 36 6.56 1.34 0.83
C ILE A 36 5.70 1.56 2.07
N GLN A 37 5.84 2.73 2.70
CA GLN A 37 5.00 3.17 3.79
C GLN A 37 3.77 3.88 3.22
N LEU A 38 2.60 3.33 3.54
CA LEU A 38 1.30 3.89 3.25
C LEU A 38 0.86 4.72 4.45
N ILE A 39 0.58 6.00 4.23
CA ILE A 39 0.10 6.94 5.25
C ILE A 39 -1.38 7.19 4.98
N MET A 40 -2.24 6.82 5.92
CA MET A 40 -3.68 6.81 5.76
C MET A 40 -4.33 7.91 6.59
N ASP A 41 -5.48 8.39 6.11
CA ASP A 41 -6.32 9.38 6.79
C ASP A 41 -5.51 10.60 7.34
N ASN A 42 -4.55 11.10 6.55
CA ASN A 42 -3.62 12.19 6.88
C ASN A 42 -2.69 11.91 8.08
N GLY A 43 -2.25 10.67 8.24
CA GLY A 43 -1.31 10.27 9.29
C GLY A 43 -1.98 9.71 10.55
N ALA A 44 -3.28 9.42 10.50
CA ALA A 44 -3.95 8.74 11.60
C ALA A 44 -3.54 7.27 11.72
N GLU A 45 -3.16 6.64 10.61
CA GLU A 45 -2.74 5.25 10.54
C GLU A 45 -1.62 5.10 9.51
N GLU A 46 -0.69 4.17 9.73
CA GLU A 46 0.40 3.88 8.81
C GLU A 46 0.61 2.37 8.65
N TYR A 47 0.99 1.95 7.45
CA TYR A 47 1.33 0.54 7.19
C TYR A 47 2.53 0.43 6.25
N VAL A 48 3.48 -0.44 6.58
CA VAL A 48 4.67 -0.68 5.75
C VAL A 48 4.50 -1.98 4.96
N VAL A 49 4.54 -1.86 3.64
CA VAL A 49 4.64 -2.99 2.71
C VAL A 49 6.11 -3.21 2.38
N ALA A 50 6.57 -4.46 2.41
CA ALA A 50 7.92 -4.86 2.02
C ALA A 50 7.86 -5.72 0.75
N PRO A 51 7.61 -5.12 -0.43
CA PRO A 51 7.48 -5.86 -1.69
C PRO A 51 8.83 -6.38 -2.19
N THR A 52 8.79 -7.28 -3.18
CA THR A 52 9.95 -7.55 -4.03
C THR A 52 10.30 -6.30 -4.85
N ALA A 53 11.49 -6.26 -5.46
CA ALA A 53 11.88 -5.13 -6.31
C ALA A 53 10.98 -4.97 -7.55
N GLU A 54 10.49 -6.09 -8.11
CA GLU A 54 9.56 -6.09 -9.24
C GLU A 54 8.19 -5.55 -8.83
N ASP A 55 7.64 -6.07 -7.72
CA ASP A 55 6.34 -5.63 -7.19
C ASP A 55 6.39 -4.17 -6.76
N ALA A 56 7.51 -3.70 -6.18
CA ALA A 56 7.69 -2.30 -5.79
C ALA A 56 7.46 -1.35 -6.97
N LYS A 57 8.01 -1.69 -8.13
CA LYS A 57 7.82 -0.91 -9.35
C LYS A 57 6.36 -0.88 -9.78
N VAL A 58 5.68 -2.03 -9.76
CA VAL A 58 4.25 -2.14 -10.12
C VAL A 58 3.39 -1.32 -9.14
N HIS A 59 3.64 -1.46 -7.84
CA HIS A 59 2.90 -0.73 -6.80
C HIS A 59 3.03 0.79 -6.96
N ILE A 60 4.26 1.28 -7.15
CA ILE A 60 4.50 2.71 -7.34
C ILE A 60 3.80 3.24 -8.61
N GLU A 61 3.79 2.48 -9.70
CA GLU A 61 3.08 2.89 -10.92
C GLU A 61 1.56 2.88 -10.76
N LEU A 62 0.99 1.91 -10.03
CA LEU A 62 -0.44 1.92 -9.69
C LEU A 62 -0.80 3.15 -8.83
N LEU A 63 0.02 3.44 -7.81
CA LEU A 63 -0.18 4.57 -6.91
C LEU A 63 -0.10 5.93 -7.63
N LYS A 64 0.78 6.07 -8.63
CA LYS A 64 0.90 7.29 -9.44
C LYS A 64 -0.26 7.52 -10.40
N ARG A 65 -0.86 6.45 -10.92
CA ARG A 65 -1.90 6.52 -11.97
C ARG A 65 -3.30 6.62 -11.42
N ALA A 66 -3.55 6.07 -10.25
CA ALA A 66 -4.85 6.10 -9.62
C ALA A 66 -5.22 7.51 -9.15
N GLU A 67 -6.49 7.88 -9.30
CA GLU A 67 -6.99 9.15 -8.77
C GLU A 67 -7.04 9.13 -7.23
N THR A 68 -7.51 8.03 -6.66
CA THR A 68 -7.43 7.75 -5.23
C THR A 68 -7.08 6.30 -4.99
N VAL A 69 -6.46 6.01 -3.84
CA VAL A 69 -6.10 4.65 -3.44
C VAL A 69 -6.59 4.40 -2.02
N TYR A 70 -7.18 3.23 -1.81
CA TYR A 70 -7.55 2.73 -0.50
C TYR A 70 -6.69 1.53 -0.13
N PHE A 71 -6.56 1.27 1.16
CA PHE A 71 -5.90 0.09 1.67
C PHE A 71 -6.82 -0.63 2.64
N ASP A 72 -7.09 -1.89 2.36
CA ASP A 72 -7.78 -2.79 3.28
C ASP A 72 -6.78 -3.29 4.30
N MET A 73 -6.85 -2.76 5.52
CA MET A 73 -5.95 -3.12 6.62
C MET A 73 -6.14 -4.55 7.10
N THR A 74 -7.32 -5.13 6.91
CA THR A 74 -7.62 -6.51 7.33
C THR A 74 -7.02 -7.50 6.35
N ASN A 75 -7.28 -7.29 5.05
CA ASN A 75 -6.88 -8.22 4.00
C ASN A 75 -5.52 -7.88 3.36
N LYS A 76 -4.91 -6.75 3.73
CA LYS A 76 -3.65 -6.24 3.17
C LYS A 76 -3.71 -6.05 1.66
N VAL A 77 -4.79 -5.45 1.18
CA VAL A 77 -5.06 -5.23 -0.25
C VAL A 77 -4.98 -3.75 -0.58
N LEU A 78 -4.16 -3.40 -1.58
CA LEU A 78 -4.15 -2.07 -2.18
C LEU A 78 -5.23 -1.97 -3.26
N ILE A 79 -6.12 -0.98 -3.13
CA ILE A 79 -7.31 -0.80 -3.96
C ILE A 79 -7.21 0.54 -4.69
N PRO A 80 -6.51 0.61 -5.83
CA PRO A 80 -6.48 1.79 -6.68
C PRO A 80 -7.84 2.01 -7.38
N SER A 81 -8.29 3.26 -7.41
CA SER A 81 -9.51 3.67 -8.11
C SER A 81 -9.18 4.41 -9.40
N ASN A 82 -10.09 4.27 -10.38
CA ASN A 82 -10.08 5.05 -11.62
C ASN A 82 -8.70 5.05 -12.32
N ILE A 83 -8.15 3.87 -12.62
CA ILE A 83 -6.86 3.75 -13.33
C ILE A 83 -7.10 3.90 -14.84
N PRO A 84 -6.51 4.90 -15.51
CA PRO A 84 -6.49 4.98 -16.96
C PRO A 84 -5.62 3.84 -17.53
N LEU A 85 -6.17 3.04 -18.44
CA LEU A 85 -5.46 1.90 -19.04
C LEU A 85 -4.76 2.23 -20.37
N GLY A 86 -4.98 3.43 -20.90
CA GLY A 86 -4.57 3.83 -22.25
C GLY A 86 -5.76 4.37 -23.03
#